data_AF-A0A1C2Y4L3-F1
#
_entry.id   AF-A0A1C2Y4L3-F1
#
_cell.length_a   1.000
_cell.length_b   1.000
_cell.length_c   1.000
_cell.angle_alpha   90.00
_cell.angle_beta   90.00
_cell.angle_gamma   90.00
#
_symmetry.space_group_name_H-M   'P 1'
#
loop_
_entity.id
_entity.type
_entity.pdbx_description
1 polymer ?
#
loop_
_entity_poly.entity_id
_entity_poly.type
_entity_poly.pdbx_seq_one_letter_code
_entity_poly.pdbx_strand_id
1 'polypeptide(L)'
;MSGIREPIDIFTEQRCSLRADCENCFGLCCTALYFSASEGFPNDKEAGQPCRKLQENFRCSIYQDLQGLGLKGCMAFDCFGAGPKVSKLSYGGRDWRRSPEFREQMFEVFLVIRQLQEMLWYLTEAETLQPAHSVHEALRTLREETERLTLLSPGELLKMDVPLYRTGVNTLLLQTSELVRVSVCQERNIQAGIRKTFKRRSSLIAADLRKTDLRGANLRGACLIAADLSGTDLGGADLIGADLRDADLSGTDLSQSIFLTQAQLNTAKGDKRTKLPPSLFYPRQWSLD
;
A
#
# COMPACT_ATOMS: atom_id res chain seq x y z
N MET A 1 -13.07 29.47 4.36
CA MET A 1 -12.94 29.77 2.93
C MET A 1 -12.98 28.45 2.19
N SER A 2 -14.09 28.21 1.51
CA SER A 2 -14.42 26.97 0.81
C SER A 2 -13.48 26.77 -0.38
N GLY A 3 -12.52 25.88 -0.22
CA GLY A 3 -11.67 25.42 -1.32
C GLY A 3 -12.53 24.71 -2.36
N ILE A 4 -12.53 25.25 -3.57
CA ILE A 4 -13.09 24.63 -4.77
C ILE A 4 -12.38 23.27 -4.91
N ARG A 5 -13.11 22.17 -4.73
CA ARG A 5 -12.59 20.82 -5.03
C ARG A 5 -12.40 20.76 -6.54
N GLU A 6 -11.15 20.66 -6.98
CA GLU A 6 -10.83 20.21 -8.35
C GLU A 6 -11.57 18.90 -8.63
N PRO A 7 -12.01 18.64 -9.88
CA PRO A 7 -12.71 17.41 -10.21
C PRO A 7 -11.81 16.23 -9.87
N ILE A 8 -12.21 15.50 -8.82
CA ILE A 8 -11.55 14.27 -8.40
C ILE A 8 -11.79 13.29 -9.55
N ASP A 9 -10.70 12.88 -10.19
CA ASP A 9 -10.71 11.83 -11.20
C ASP A 9 -11.48 10.60 -10.68
N ILE A 10 -12.37 10.02 -11.49
CA ILE A 10 -13.26 8.89 -11.14
C ILE A 10 -12.44 7.74 -10.51
N PHE A 11 -11.20 7.59 -10.94
CA PHE A 11 -10.27 6.57 -10.41
C PHE A 11 -9.76 6.89 -9.00
N THR A 12 -9.60 8.18 -8.67
CA THR A 12 -9.34 8.61 -7.29
C THR A 12 -10.55 8.35 -6.40
N GLU A 13 -11.79 8.45 -6.93
CA GLU A 13 -13.01 8.09 -6.19
C GLU A 13 -13.09 6.58 -5.90
N GLN A 14 -12.73 5.72 -6.86
CA GLN A 14 -12.76 4.26 -6.68
C GLN A 14 -11.81 3.77 -5.56
N ARG A 15 -10.67 4.45 -5.36
CA ARG A 15 -9.73 4.14 -4.27
C ARG A 15 -10.08 4.80 -2.94
N CYS A 16 -11.05 5.71 -2.88
CA CYS A 16 -11.42 6.37 -1.61
C CYS A 16 -11.87 5.36 -0.54
N SER A 17 -12.59 4.31 -0.92
CA SER A 17 -13.03 3.23 -0.02
C SER A 17 -11.89 2.32 0.47
N LEU A 18 -10.73 2.39 -0.19
CA LEU A 18 -9.51 1.63 0.12
C LEU A 18 -8.51 2.45 0.94
N ARG A 19 -8.86 3.66 1.36
CA ARG A 19 -8.03 4.48 2.23
C ARG A 19 -8.36 4.22 3.70
N ALA A 20 -7.34 4.31 4.54
CA ALA A 20 -7.53 4.18 5.98
C ALA A 20 -8.41 5.32 6.53
N ASP A 21 -9.47 4.96 7.24
CA ASP A 21 -10.33 5.89 7.98
C ASP A 21 -10.35 5.45 9.45
N CYS A 22 -9.44 6.03 10.23
CA CYS A 22 -9.30 5.64 11.63
C CYS A 22 -10.45 6.16 12.52
N GLU A 23 -11.23 7.14 12.06
CA GLU A 23 -12.36 7.68 12.83
C GLU A 23 -13.53 6.69 12.89
N ASN A 24 -13.63 5.83 11.88
CA ASN A 24 -14.68 4.83 11.75
C ASN A 24 -14.19 3.40 12.05
N CYS A 25 -13.02 3.26 12.69
CA CYS A 25 -12.36 2.00 12.98
C CYS A 25 -12.25 1.74 14.49
N PHE A 26 -12.30 0.47 14.91
CA PHE A 26 -12.03 0.06 16.29
C PHE A 26 -10.54 -0.04 16.66
N GLY A 27 -9.66 0.72 15.99
CA GLY A 27 -8.24 0.72 16.31
C GLY A 27 -7.57 -0.63 16.08
N LEU A 28 -8.05 -1.36 15.06
CA LEU A 28 -7.72 -2.78 14.82
C LEU A 28 -6.24 -2.97 14.53
N CYS A 29 -5.62 -2.15 13.67
CA CYS A 29 -4.17 -2.24 13.45
C CYS A 29 -3.35 -2.01 14.73
N CYS A 30 -3.78 -1.09 15.60
CA CYS A 30 -3.13 -0.80 16.87
C CYS A 30 -3.31 -1.89 17.93
N THR A 31 -4.19 -2.87 17.69
CA THR A 31 -4.57 -3.90 18.67
C THR A 31 -4.29 -5.31 18.15
N ALA A 32 -4.87 -5.69 17.03
CA ALA A 32 -4.80 -7.03 16.44
C ALA A 32 -3.38 -7.45 16.04
N LEU A 33 -2.50 -6.51 15.72
CA LEU A 33 -1.16 -6.79 15.21
C LEU A 33 -0.13 -6.91 16.32
N TYR A 34 0.81 -7.82 16.13
CA TYR A 34 2.10 -7.85 16.82
C TYR A 34 2.95 -6.68 16.32
N PHE A 35 3.72 -6.08 17.22
CA PHE A 35 4.69 -5.03 16.92
C PHE A 35 6.02 -5.31 17.60
N SER A 36 7.12 -5.07 16.87
CA SER A 36 8.46 -5.09 17.42
C SER A 36 9.07 -3.69 17.46
N ALA A 37 9.66 -3.29 18.58
CA ALA A 37 10.41 -2.04 18.69
C ALA A 37 11.51 -1.95 17.64
N SER A 38 12.16 -3.09 17.31
CA SER A 38 13.22 -3.16 16.29
C SER A 38 12.73 -2.86 14.87
N GLU A 39 11.42 -2.92 14.62
CA GLU A 39 10.80 -2.59 13.33
C GLU A 39 10.28 -1.14 13.28
N GLY A 40 10.63 -0.33 14.28
CA GLY A 40 10.25 1.08 14.38
C GLY A 40 8.91 1.33 15.06
N PHE A 41 8.50 0.44 15.97
CA PHE A 41 7.32 0.63 16.83
C PHE A 41 7.73 1.18 18.22
N PRO A 42 6.81 1.79 19.00
CA PRO A 42 7.17 2.44 20.26
C PRO A 42 7.76 1.48 21.31
N ASN A 43 7.29 0.23 21.33
CA ASN A 43 7.72 -0.87 22.20
C ASN A 43 7.25 -2.18 21.57
N ASP A 44 7.85 -3.30 22.00
CA ASP A 44 7.33 -4.63 21.70
C ASP A 44 5.91 -4.80 22.26
N LYS A 45 5.06 -5.48 21.49
CA LYS A 45 3.67 -5.71 21.87
C LYS A 45 3.13 -6.97 21.21
N GLU A 46 2.60 -7.88 22.02
CA GLU A 46 1.89 -9.07 21.57
C GLU A 46 0.65 -8.74 20.75
N ALA A 47 0.33 -9.61 19.78
CA ALA A 47 -0.92 -9.51 19.03
C ALA A 47 -2.13 -9.54 19.97
N GLY A 48 -3.12 -8.69 19.69
CA GLY A 48 -4.34 -8.57 20.48
C GLY A 48 -4.21 -7.67 21.73
N GLN A 49 -3.02 -7.29 22.18
CA GLN A 49 -2.85 -6.28 23.24
C GLN A 49 -3.06 -4.88 22.66
N PRO A 50 -3.79 -3.95 23.30
CA PRO A 50 -3.92 -2.59 22.77
C PRO A 50 -2.62 -1.79 22.87
N CYS A 51 -2.26 -1.04 21.82
CA CYS A 51 -1.16 -0.07 21.89
C CYS A 51 -1.41 0.95 23.02
N ARG A 52 -0.36 1.29 23.79
CA ARG A 52 -0.45 2.25 24.92
C ARG A 52 -0.92 3.65 24.52
N LYS A 53 -0.83 3.99 23.23
CA LYS A 53 -1.26 5.29 22.68
C LYS A 53 -2.68 5.26 22.09
N LEU A 54 -3.34 4.09 22.11
CA LEU A 54 -4.71 3.91 21.65
C LEU A 54 -5.70 4.42 22.70
N GLN A 55 -6.51 5.40 22.32
CA GLN A 55 -7.48 6.05 23.18
C GLN A 55 -8.77 5.21 23.35
N GLU A 56 -9.67 5.67 24.23
CA GLU A 56 -10.99 5.06 24.45
C GLU A 56 -11.86 5.08 23.18
N ASN A 57 -11.74 6.14 22.37
CA ASN A 57 -12.42 6.29 21.08
C ASN A 57 -11.71 5.57 19.92
N PHE A 58 -10.75 4.69 20.20
CA PHE A 58 -9.96 3.93 19.22
C PHE A 58 -9.03 4.74 18.31
N ARG A 59 -8.82 6.03 18.59
CA ARG A 59 -7.85 6.86 17.86
C ARG A 59 -6.47 6.78 18.50
N CYS A 60 -5.42 6.96 17.68
CA CYS A 60 -4.06 7.09 18.18
C CYS A 60 -3.82 8.53 18.66
N SER A 61 -3.47 8.68 19.94
CA SER A 61 -3.23 9.99 20.59
C SER A 61 -2.07 10.78 20.00
N ILE A 62 -1.15 10.12 19.28
CA ILE A 62 0.08 10.71 18.73
C ILE A 62 0.14 10.62 17.20
N TYR A 63 -0.97 10.34 16.52
CA TYR A 63 -0.98 10.09 15.07
C TYR A 63 -0.35 11.24 14.25
N GLN A 64 -0.51 12.48 14.70
CA GLN A 64 0.01 13.65 14.01
C GLN A 64 1.54 13.81 14.14
N ASP A 65 2.17 13.12 15.09
CA ASP A 65 3.59 13.25 15.45
C ASP A 65 4.34 11.91 15.41
N LEU A 66 3.84 10.93 14.65
CA LEU A 66 4.51 9.62 14.52
C LEU A 66 5.96 9.78 14.03
N GLN A 67 6.20 10.74 13.12
CA GLN A 67 7.53 11.01 12.56
C GLN A 67 8.47 11.66 13.58
N GLY A 68 8.03 12.71 14.30
CA GLY A 68 8.86 13.37 15.31
C GLY A 68 9.26 12.42 16.44
N LEU A 69 8.44 11.39 16.67
CA LEU A 69 8.68 10.30 17.61
C LEU A 69 9.40 9.08 17.00
N GLY A 70 9.76 9.12 15.73
CA GLY A 70 10.51 8.05 15.05
C GLY A 70 9.74 6.73 14.85
N LEU A 71 8.41 6.75 14.86
CA LEU A 71 7.54 5.56 14.81
C LEU A 71 7.32 5.05 13.38
N LYS A 72 8.42 4.70 12.71
CA LYS A 72 8.46 4.26 11.32
C LYS A 72 7.58 3.03 11.04
N GLY A 73 7.45 2.11 11.99
CA GLY A 73 6.58 0.93 11.85
C GLY A 73 5.10 1.30 11.70
N CYS A 74 4.64 2.28 12.48
CA CYS A 74 3.28 2.81 12.35
C CYS A 74 3.08 3.58 11.04
N MET A 75 4.11 4.26 10.56
CA MET A 75 4.06 5.06 9.32
C MET A 75 4.10 4.19 8.06
N ALA A 76 4.85 3.09 8.09
CA ALA A 76 4.98 2.12 7.01
C ALA A 76 3.81 1.12 6.92
N PHE A 77 2.80 1.25 7.79
CA PHE A 77 1.64 0.36 7.79
C PHE A 77 0.43 1.04 7.15
N ASP A 78 -0.28 0.30 6.29
CA ASP A 78 -1.61 0.67 5.79
C ASP A 78 -2.58 -0.51 5.97
N CYS A 79 -3.81 -0.20 6.36
CA CYS A 79 -4.89 -1.19 6.43
C CYS A 79 -5.71 -1.27 5.14
N PHE A 80 -5.48 -0.40 4.16
CA PHE A 80 -6.22 -0.33 2.90
C PHE A 80 -7.74 -0.19 3.13
N GLY A 81 -8.15 0.56 4.15
CA GLY A 81 -9.58 0.72 4.50
C GLY A 81 -10.23 -0.52 5.15
N ALA A 82 -9.47 -1.56 5.49
CA ALA A 82 -10.01 -2.74 6.16
C ALA A 82 -10.59 -2.45 7.55
N GLY A 83 -10.00 -1.51 8.28
CA GLY A 83 -10.43 -1.15 9.64
C GLY A 83 -11.92 -0.75 9.72
N PRO A 84 -12.34 0.31 9.00
CA PRO A 84 -13.75 0.70 8.87
C PRO A 84 -14.65 -0.43 8.38
N LYS A 85 -14.17 -1.21 7.40
CA LYS A 85 -14.95 -2.29 6.80
C LYS A 85 -15.31 -3.37 7.82
N VAL A 86 -14.33 -3.83 8.58
CA VAL A 86 -14.57 -4.76 9.70
C VAL A 86 -15.49 -4.14 10.74
N SER A 87 -15.21 -2.89 11.12
CA SER A 87 -15.88 -2.23 12.24
C SER A 87 -17.36 -1.97 11.96
N LYS A 88 -17.69 -1.47 10.76
CA LYS A 88 -19.04 -1.09 10.37
C LYS A 88 -19.81 -2.21 9.67
N LEU A 89 -19.17 -2.92 8.73
CA LEU A 89 -19.87 -3.90 7.89
C LEU A 89 -19.85 -5.29 8.51
N SER A 90 -18.67 -5.82 8.86
CA SER A 90 -18.58 -7.19 9.38
C SER A 90 -19.19 -7.35 10.78
N TYR A 91 -19.06 -6.34 11.65
CA TYR A 91 -19.53 -6.40 13.05
C TYR A 91 -20.64 -5.39 13.39
N GLY A 92 -21.14 -4.65 12.40
CA GLY A 92 -22.32 -3.79 12.58
C GLY A 92 -22.17 -2.71 13.67
N GLY A 93 -20.96 -2.20 13.89
CA GLY A 93 -20.71 -1.19 14.92
C GLY A 93 -20.42 -1.73 16.33
N ARG A 94 -20.42 -3.06 16.54
CA ARG A 94 -20.06 -3.67 17.82
C ARG A 94 -18.54 -3.76 17.98
N ASP A 95 -17.98 -3.04 18.96
CA ASP A 95 -16.54 -3.00 19.20
C ASP A 95 -16.04 -4.14 20.11
N TRP A 96 -14.76 -4.48 19.97
CA TRP A 96 -14.12 -5.58 20.70
C TRP A 96 -13.92 -5.33 22.20
N ARG A 97 -14.09 -4.10 22.70
CA ARG A 97 -14.01 -3.80 24.15
C ARG A 97 -15.34 -4.11 24.84
N ARG A 98 -16.45 -3.77 24.19
CA ARG A 98 -17.82 -4.00 24.70
C ARG A 98 -18.36 -5.39 24.37
N SER A 99 -17.84 -6.01 23.32
CA SER A 99 -18.18 -7.38 22.90
C SER A 99 -16.94 -8.27 22.88
N PRO A 100 -16.40 -8.63 24.06
CA PRO A 100 -15.18 -9.45 24.17
C PRO A 100 -15.33 -10.83 23.52
N GLU A 101 -16.54 -11.37 23.42
CA GLU A 101 -16.87 -12.63 22.76
C GLU A 101 -16.48 -12.67 21.27
N PHE A 102 -16.42 -11.51 20.60
CA PHE A 102 -16.04 -11.41 19.19
C PHE A 102 -14.60 -10.95 18.99
N ARG A 103 -13.86 -10.66 20.06
CA ARG A 103 -12.55 -9.99 19.98
C ARG A 103 -11.53 -10.74 19.12
N GLU A 104 -11.31 -12.02 19.41
CA GLU A 104 -10.32 -12.84 18.70
C GLU A 104 -10.72 -12.99 17.22
N GLN A 105 -11.97 -13.39 16.99
CA GLN A 105 -12.54 -13.53 15.64
C GLN A 105 -12.42 -12.21 14.84
N MET A 106 -12.71 -11.06 15.45
CA MET A 106 -12.64 -9.76 14.80
C MET A 106 -11.21 -9.41 14.36
N PHE A 107 -10.21 -9.77 15.17
CA PHE A 107 -8.81 -9.55 14.82
C PHE A 107 -8.37 -10.43 13.67
N GLU A 108 -8.76 -11.70 13.65
CA GLU A 108 -8.48 -12.62 12.54
C GLU A 108 -9.18 -12.18 11.24
N VAL A 109 -10.47 -11.80 11.33
CA VAL A 109 -11.23 -11.25 10.20
C VAL A 109 -10.59 -9.99 9.66
N PHE A 110 -10.07 -9.11 10.53
CA PHE A 110 -9.33 -7.93 10.10
C PHE A 110 -8.08 -8.28 9.27
N LEU A 111 -7.34 -9.33 9.65
CA LEU A 111 -6.18 -9.78 8.87
C LEU A 111 -6.59 -10.29 7.49
N VAL A 112 -7.69 -11.02 7.39
CA VAL A 112 -8.23 -11.50 6.09
C VAL A 112 -8.66 -10.32 5.23
N ILE A 113 -9.50 -9.42 5.76
CA ILE A 113 -10.01 -8.27 5.01
C ILE A 113 -8.88 -7.31 4.60
N ARG A 114 -7.85 -7.11 5.43
CA ARG A 114 -6.67 -6.30 5.05
C ARG A 114 -6.00 -6.84 3.79
N GLN A 115 -5.85 -8.15 3.69
CA GLN A 115 -5.23 -8.78 2.52
C GLN A 115 -6.10 -8.64 1.27
N LEU A 116 -7.43 -8.85 1.40
CA LEU A 116 -8.37 -8.65 0.30
C LEU A 116 -8.38 -7.18 -0.18
N GLN A 117 -8.39 -6.23 0.74
CA GLN A 117 -8.36 -4.80 0.43
C GLN A 117 -7.04 -4.35 -0.22
N GLU A 118 -5.90 -4.92 0.22
CA GLU A 118 -4.60 -4.71 -0.45
C GLU A 118 -4.63 -5.24 -1.89
N MET A 119 -5.25 -6.39 -2.14
CA MET A 119 -5.43 -6.91 -3.51
C MET A 119 -6.35 -6.01 -4.35
N LEU A 120 -7.44 -5.50 -3.77
CA LEU A 120 -8.31 -4.52 -4.42
C LEU A 120 -7.54 -3.25 -4.79
N TRP A 121 -6.63 -2.77 -3.93
CA TRP A 121 -5.80 -1.61 -4.24
C TRP A 121 -5.06 -1.79 -5.56
N TYR A 122 -4.38 -2.93 -5.73
CA TYR A 122 -3.62 -3.22 -6.95
C TYR A 122 -4.51 -3.51 -8.15
N LEU A 123 -5.59 -4.28 -7.99
CA LEU A 123 -6.52 -4.60 -9.07
C LEU A 123 -7.21 -3.34 -9.62
N THR A 124 -7.58 -2.41 -8.75
CA THR A 124 -8.15 -1.11 -9.14
C THR A 124 -7.14 -0.27 -9.93
N GLU A 125 -5.83 -0.32 -9.64
CA GLU A 125 -4.83 0.31 -10.53
C GLU A 125 -4.76 -0.40 -11.87
N ALA A 126 -4.67 -1.73 -11.83
CA ALA A 126 -4.37 -2.52 -13.00
C ALA A 126 -5.41 -2.30 -14.10
N GLU A 127 -6.68 -2.13 -13.71
CA GLU A 127 -7.80 -1.83 -14.61
C GLU A 127 -7.66 -0.46 -15.31
N THR A 128 -6.93 0.50 -14.74
CA THR A 128 -6.75 1.84 -15.35
C THR A 128 -5.56 1.92 -16.31
N LEU A 129 -4.65 0.95 -16.25
CA LEU A 129 -3.41 0.97 -17.03
C LEU A 129 -3.71 0.61 -18.49
N GLN A 130 -3.58 1.59 -19.39
CA GLN A 130 -3.84 1.41 -20.83
C GLN A 130 -3.04 0.25 -21.47
N PRO A 131 -1.74 0.04 -21.18
CA PRO A 131 -1.00 -1.10 -21.73
C PRO A 131 -1.60 -2.47 -21.35
N ALA A 132 -2.37 -2.55 -20.27
CA ALA A 132 -2.98 -3.77 -19.78
C ALA A 132 -4.38 -4.05 -20.37
N HIS A 133 -4.81 -3.31 -21.42
CA HIS A 133 -6.15 -3.42 -22.00
C HIS A 133 -6.57 -4.85 -22.35
N SER A 134 -5.63 -5.66 -22.84
CA SER A 134 -5.87 -7.07 -23.19
C SER A 134 -6.29 -7.97 -22.02
N VAL A 135 -6.06 -7.55 -20.77
CA VAL A 135 -6.45 -8.28 -19.56
C VAL A 135 -7.45 -7.52 -18.69
N HIS A 136 -8.00 -6.39 -19.15
CA HIS A 136 -8.94 -5.56 -18.37
C HIS A 136 -10.20 -6.30 -17.93
N GLU A 137 -10.77 -7.15 -18.79
CA GLU A 137 -11.97 -7.93 -18.43
C GLU A 137 -11.68 -8.88 -17.26
N ALA A 138 -10.58 -9.62 -17.32
CA ALA A 138 -10.16 -10.53 -16.25
C ALA A 138 -9.85 -9.77 -14.94
N LEU A 139 -9.21 -8.60 -15.05
CA LEU A 139 -8.93 -7.73 -13.91
C LEU A 139 -10.22 -7.25 -13.25
N ARG A 140 -11.20 -6.80 -14.03
CA ARG A 140 -12.51 -6.37 -13.54
C ARG A 140 -13.25 -7.49 -12.83
N THR A 141 -13.33 -8.66 -13.45
CA THR A 141 -13.99 -9.84 -12.84
C THR A 141 -13.35 -10.17 -11.50
N LEU A 142 -12.02 -10.18 -11.43
CA LEU A 142 -11.32 -10.52 -10.19
C LEU A 142 -11.44 -9.41 -9.13
N ARG A 143 -11.46 -8.14 -9.54
CA ARG A 143 -11.71 -7.00 -8.64
C ARG A 143 -13.11 -7.11 -8.02
N GLU A 144 -14.15 -7.30 -8.82
CA GLU A 144 -15.53 -7.44 -8.35
C GLU A 144 -15.72 -8.68 -7.47
N GLU A 145 -15.05 -9.79 -7.80
CA GLU A 145 -15.03 -10.99 -6.93
C GLU A 145 -14.37 -10.68 -5.59
N THR A 146 -13.19 -10.03 -5.60
CA THR A 146 -12.50 -9.66 -4.36
C THR A 146 -13.36 -8.72 -3.51
N GLU A 147 -14.07 -7.77 -4.14
CA GLU A 147 -15.04 -6.91 -3.46
C GLU A 147 -16.17 -7.70 -2.81
N ARG A 148 -16.77 -8.68 -3.51
CA ARG A 148 -17.79 -9.56 -2.92
C ARG A 148 -17.25 -10.38 -1.76
N LEU A 149 -16.02 -10.91 -1.86
CA LEU A 149 -15.39 -11.69 -0.79
C LEU A 149 -15.27 -10.88 0.51
N THR A 150 -14.97 -9.58 0.42
CA THR A 150 -14.91 -8.71 1.62
C THR A 150 -16.25 -8.46 2.31
N LEU A 151 -17.36 -8.92 1.74
CA LEU A 151 -18.71 -8.80 2.29
C LEU A 151 -19.25 -10.12 2.86
N LEU A 152 -18.47 -11.20 2.80
CA LEU A 152 -18.81 -12.48 3.42
C LEU A 152 -18.94 -12.35 4.95
N SER A 153 -19.63 -13.31 5.56
CA SER A 153 -19.73 -13.35 7.02
C SER A 153 -18.35 -13.63 7.65
N PRO A 154 -18.13 -13.21 8.91
CA PRO A 154 -16.91 -13.52 9.66
C PRO A 154 -16.50 -15.00 9.60
N GLY A 155 -17.46 -15.93 9.74
CA GLY A 155 -17.18 -17.36 9.72
C GLY A 155 -16.80 -17.91 8.35
N GLU A 156 -17.24 -17.28 7.25
CA GLU A 156 -16.84 -17.65 5.89
C GLU A 156 -15.47 -17.08 5.54
N LEU A 157 -15.19 -15.83 5.93
CA LEU A 157 -13.90 -15.18 5.76
C LEU A 157 -12.76 -16.00 6.38
N LEU A 158 -12.98 -16.54 7.58
CA LEU A 158 -11.98 -17.35 8.29
C LEU A 158 -11.72 -18.74 7.67
N LYS A 159 -12.60 -19.21 6.77
CA LYS A 159 -12.41 -20.48 6.04
C LYS A 159 -11.66 -20.28 4.72
N MET A 160 -11.40 -19.04 4.33
CA MET A 160 -10.77 -18.74 3.05
C MET A 160 -9.30 -19.13 3.03
N ASP A 161 -8.87 -19.76 1.94
CA ASP A 161 -7.45 -19.87 1.59
C ASP A 161 -6.97 -18.59 0.90
N VAL A 162 -6.69 -17.57 1.73
CA VAL A 162 -6.21 -16.27 1.25
C VAL A 162 -4.88 -16.39 0.48
N PRO A 163 -3.89 -17.20 0.90
CA PRO A 163 -2.68 -17.44 0.12
C PRO A 163 -2.93 -18.00 -1.29
N LEU A 164 -3.83 -18.97 -1.43
CA LEU A 164 -4.20 -19.51 -2.74
C LEU A 164 -4.89 -18.45 -3.60
N TYR A 165 -5.86 -17.73 -3.04
CA TYR A 165 -6.55 -16.64 -3.75
C TYR A 165 -5.57 -15.55 -4.21
N ARG A 166 -4.63 -15.15 -3.34
CA ARG A 166 -3.56 -14.18 -3.64
C ARG A 166 -2.69 -14.64 -4.80
N THR A 167 -2.45 -15.94 -4.95
CA THR A 167 -1.68 -16.48 -6.07
C THR A 167 -2.39 -16.25 -7.40
N GLY A 168 -3.71 -16.43 -7.43
CA GLY A 168 -4.55 -16.09 -8.58
C GLY A 168 -4.47 -14.60 -8.94
N VAL A 169 -4.68 -13.71 -7.96
CA VAL A 169 -4.54 -12.26 -8.14
C VAL A 169 -3.15 -11.87 -8.65
N ASN A 170 -2.09 -12.42 -8.05
CA ASN A 170 -0.72 -12.10 -8.43
C ASN A 170 -0.39 -12.54 -9.86
N THR A 171 -1.07 -13.55 -10.40
CA THR A 171 -0.88 -13.97 -11.80
C THR A 171 -1.28 -12.87 -12.77
N LEU A 172 -2.46 -12.28 -12.60
CA LEU A 172 -2.90 -11.14 -13.42
C LEU A 172 -2.01 -9.91 -13.19
N LEU A 173 -1.66 -9.58 -11.94
CA LEU A 173 -0.81 -8.42 -11.65
C LEU A 173 0.59 -8.54 -12.29
N LEU A 174 1.14 -9.76 -12.40
CA LEU A 174 2.39 -10.00 -13.13
C LEU A 174 2.22 -9.78 -14.63
N GLN A 175 1.12 -10.22 -15.22
CA GLN A 175 0.82 -9.98 -16.63
C GLN A 175 0.64 -8.48 -16.91
N THR A 176 -0.11 -7.76 -16.07
CA THR A 176 -0.26 -6.30 -16.14
C THR A 176 1.10 -5.61 -16.06
N SER A 177 1.94 -5.99 -15.10
CA SER A 177 3.29 -5.44 -14.93
C SER A 177 4.13 -5.62 -16.19
N GLU A 178 4.14 -6.82 -16.77
CA GLU A 178 4.92 -7.08 -17.98
C GLU A 178 4.43 -6.26 -19.17
N LEU A 179 3.11 -6.13 -19.37
CA LEU A 179 2.53 -5.32 -20.45
C LEU A 179 2.94 -3.84 -20.35
N VAL A 180 2.87 -3.25 -19.15
CA VAL A 180 3.32 -1.87 -18.90
C VAL A 180 4.82 -1.72 -19.11
N ARG A 181 5.61 -2.67 -18.60
CA ARG A 181 7.07 -2.60 -18.73
C ARG A 181 7.52 -2.73 -20.19
N VAL A 182 6.84 -3.55 -20.99
CA VAL A 182 7.07 -3.67 -22.43
C VAL A 182 6.66 -2.41 -23.18
N SER A 183 5.53 -1.77 -22.85
CA SER A 183 5.12 -0.53 -23.53
C SER A 183 6.14 0.60 -23.33
N VAL A 184 6.66 0.75 -22.10
CA VAL A 184 7.72 1.72 -21.78
C VAL A 184 9.03 1.43 -22.53
N CYS A 185 9.30 0.19 -22.94
CA CYS A 185 10.43 -0.13 -23.83
C CYS A 185 10.18 0.35 -25.26
N GLN A 186 8.98 0.08 -25.79
CA GLN A 186 8.62 0.29 -27.19
C GLN A 186 8.53 1.78 -27.54
N GLU A 187 7.97 2.62 -26.66
CA GLU A 187 7.78 4.05 -26.90
C GLU A 187 9.08 4.84 -27.13
N ARG A 188 10.24 4.30 -26.72
CA ARG A 188 11.50 5.05 -26.67
C ARG A 188 12.62 4.50 -27.54
N ASN A 189 12.38 3.51 -28.40
CA ASN A 189 13.43 2.84 -29.19
C ASN A 189 14.66 2.44 -28.34
N ILE A 190 14.44 2.17 -27.04
CA ILE A 190 15.52 1.76 -26.14
C ILE A 190 15.85 0.33 -26.52
N GLN A 191 16.99 0.14 -27.17
CA GLN A 191 17.56 -1.19 -27.42
C GLN A 191 17.57 -1.94 -26.08
N ALA A 192 16.97 -3.13 -26.06
CA ALA A 192 16.83 -4.00 -24.88
C ALA A 192 18.17 -4.40 -24.20
N GLY A 193 19.30 -3.85 -24.64
CA GLY A 193 20.66 -4.27 -24.29
C GLY A 193 21.27 -3.67 -23.02
N ILE A 194 20.70 -2.64 -22.37
CA ILE A 194 21.28 -2.10 -21.13
C ILE A 194 20.18 -1.64 -20.15
N ARG A 195 19.28 -2.56 -19.76
CA ARG A 195 18.48 -2.38 -18.53
C ARG A 195 18.99 -3.33 -17.47
N LYS A 196 19.27 -2.79 -16.29
CA LYS A 196 19.63 -3.60 -15.13
C LYS A 196 18.35 -4.34 -14.71
N THR A 197 18.21 -5.58 -15.14
CA THR A 197 17.13 -6.46 -14.69
C THR A 197 17.44 -6.87 -13.26
N PHE A 198 16.77 -6.22 -12.31
CA PHE A 198 16.80 -6.65 -10.93
C PHE A 198 16.03 -7.96 -10.81
N LYS A 199 16.66 -8.96 -10.17
CA LYS A 199 15.93 -10.15 -9.75
C LYS A 199 14.87 -9.73 -8.72
N ARG A 200 13.72 -10.40 -8.75
CA ARG A 200 12.69 -10.27 -7.71
C ARG A 200 13.34 -10.46 -6.34
N ARG A 201 13.00 -9.60 -5.38
CA ARG A 201 13.61 -9.62 -4.02
C ARG A 201 15.12 -9.37 -4.00
N SER A 202 15.65 -8.55 -4.92
CA SER A 202 17.03 -8.11 -4.87
C SER A 202 17.31 -7.26 -3.63
N SER A 203 18.49 -7.43 -3.04
CA SER A 203 18.99 -6.54 -1.99
C SER A 203 19.73 -5.37 -2.64
N LEU A 204 19.22 -4.17 -2.41
CA LEU A 204 19.73 -2.89 -2.91
C LEU A 204 19.88 -1.89 -1.76
N ILE A 205 20.15 -2.42 -0.56
CA ILE A 205 20.30 -1.63 0.67
C ILE A 205 21.45 -0.63 0.48
N ALA A 206 21.18 0.64 0.76
CA ALA A 206 22.13 1.75 0.63
C ALA A 206 22.78 1.88 -0.77
N ALA A 207 22.18 1.31 -1.80
CA ALA A 207 22.72 1.37 -3.15
C ALA A 207 22.57 2.78 -3.76
N ASP A 208 23.62 3.27 -4.42
CA ASP A 208 23.54 4.46 -5.28
C ASP A 208 22.96 4.06 -6.64
N LEU A 209 21.74 4.51 -6.91
CA LEU A 209 20.98 4.21 -8.13
C LEU A 209 20.72 5.45 -8.99
N ARG A 210 21.24 6.62 -8.62
CA ARG A 210 20.99 7.93 -9.29
C ARG A 210 21.24 7.93 -10.80
N LYS A 211 22.18 7.10 -11.27
CA LYS A 211 22.55 6.98 -12.69
C LYS A 211 22.03 5.69 -13.34
N THR A 212 21.16 4.95 -12.66
CA THR A 212 20.58 3.71 -13.18
C THR A 212 19.29 4.03 -13.93
N ASP A 213 19.12 3.47 -15.13
CA ASP A 213 17.82 3.48 -15.79
C ASP A 213 16.88 2.48 -15.10
N LEU A 214 15.92 3.01 -14.34
CA LEU A 214 14.91 2.24 -13.58
C LEU A 214 13.54 2.23 -14.25
N ARG A 215 13.41 2.82 -15.44
CA ARG A 215 12.14 2.84 -16.18
C ARG A 215 11.75 1.42 -16.58
N GLY A 216 10.51 1.05 -16.32
CA GLY A 216 10.04 -0.31 -16.55
C GLY A 216 10.82 -1.37 -15.76
N ALA A 217 11.48 -1.01 -14.65
CA ALA A 217 12.19 -1.99 -13.82
C ALA A 217 11.21 -2.88 -13.06
N ASN A 218 11.59 -4.15 -12.86
CA ASN A 218 10.89 -5.02 -11.92
C ASN A 218 11.53 -4.88 -10.54
N LEU A 219 10.90 -4.12 -9.65
CA LEU A 219 11.36 -3.91 -8.27
C LEU A 219 10.46 -4.65 -7.26
N ARG A 220 9.68 -5.64 -7.71
CA ARG A 220 8.80 -6.41 -6.83
C ARG A 220 9.60 -7.06 -5.70
N GLY A 221 9.21 -6.73 -4.47
CA GLY A 221 9.85 -7.23 -3.25
C GLY A 221 11.29 -6.78 -3.04
N ALA A 222 11.82 -5.84 -3.83
CA ALA A 222 13.19 -5.38 -3.69
C ALA A 222 13.39 -4.68 -2.34
N CYS A 223 14.54 -4.92 -1.71
CA CYS A 223 14.92 -4.23 -0.48
C CYS A 223 15.76 -3.01 -0.83
N LEU A 224 15.14 -1.83 -0.85
CA LEU A 224 15.72 -0.54 -1.24
C LEU A 224 15.96 0.35 -0.01
N ILE A 225 16.13 -0.27 1.17
CA ILE A 225 16.31 0.47 2.42
C ILE A 225 17.51 1.40 2.29
N ALA A 226 17.31 2.69 2.56
CA ALA A 226 18.32 3.74 2.45
C ALA A 226 19.00 3.87 1.08
N ALA A 227 18.43 3.31 0.00
CA ALA A 227 18.96 3.47 -1.35
C ALA A 227 18.83 4.93 -1.82
N ASP A 228 19.79 5.40 -2.62
CA ASP A 228 19.75 6.73 -3.25
C ASP A 228 19.17 6.62 -4.65
N LEU A 229 17.91 7.01 -4.78
CA LEU A 229 17.13 7.06 -6.03
C LEU A 229 16.93 8.51 -6.51
N SER A 230 17.65 9.47 -5.92
CA SER A 230 17.41 10.90 -6.17
C SER A 230 17.58 11.25 -7.65
N GLY A 231 16.62 12.02 -8.17
CA GLY A 231 16.59 12.43 -9.59
C GLY A 231 16.36 11.31 -10.61
N THR A 232 16.00 10.10 -10.20
CA THR A 232 15.73 8.99 -11.15
C THR A 232 14.33 9.05 -11.75
N ASP A 233 14.13 8.36 -12.88
CA ASP A 233 12.83 8.15 -13.51
C ASP A 233 12.42 6.67 -13.31
N LEU A 234 11.31 6.45 -12.61
CA LEU A 234 10.72 5.13 -12.33
C LEU A 234 9.43 4.89 -13.13
N GLY A 235 9.23 5.60 -14.25
CA GLY A 235 8.08 5.38 -15.12
C GLY A 235 7.93 3.91 -15.54
N GLY A 236 6.78 3.32 -15.28
CA GLY A 236 6.45 1.91 -15.52
C GLY A 236 7.14 0.91 -14.59
N ALA A 237 7.90 1.34 -13.58
CA ALA A 237 8.51 0.44 -12.62
C ALA A 237 7.46 -0.22 -11.71
N ASP A 238 7.58 -1.52 -11.47
CA ASP A 238 6.68 -2.29 -10.60
C ASP A 238 7.22 -2.34 -9.17
N LEU A 239 6.46 -1.76 -8.25
CA LEU A 239 6.86 -1.55 -6.86
C LEU A 239 6.11 -2.42 -5.85
N ILE A 240 5.37 -3.48 -6.27
CA ILE A 240 4.66 -4.33 -5.30
C ILE A 240 5.65 -4.93 -4.28
N GLY A 241 5.42 -4.59 -3.01
CA GLY A 241 6.19 -5.09 -1.88
C GLY A 241 7.65 -4.60 -1.83
N ALA A 242 8.03 -3.61 -2.64
CA ALA A 242 9.34 -2.97 -2.51
C ALA A 242 9.45 -2.27 -1.15
N ASP A 243 10.56 -2.45 -0.45
CA ASP A 243 10.83 -1.82 0.83
C ASP A 243 11.64 -0.53 0.61
N LEU A 244 10.95 0.61 0.69
CA LEU A 244 11.50 1.95 0.46
C LEU A 244 11.85 2.69 1.76
N ARG A 245 11.93 2.00 2.92
CA ARG A 245 12.25 2.65 4.20
C ARG A 245 13.57 3.42 4.10
N ASP A 246 13.53 4.70 4.44
CA ASP A 246 14.67 5.62 4.38
C ASP A 246 15.31 5.85 3.00
N ALA A 247 14.74 5.31 1.92
CA ALA A 247 15.21 5.56 0.56
C ALA A 247 15.10 7.06 0.21
N ASP A 248 16.07 7.59 -0.53
CA ASP A 248 16.04 8.97 -1.02
C ASP A 248 15.39 9.05 -2.39
N LEU A 249 14.16 9.55 -2.43
CA LEU A 249 13.35 9.79 -3.64
C LEU A 249 13.32 11.27 -4.05
N SER A 250 14.24 12.10 -3.54
CA SER A 250 14.25 13.55 -3.82
C SER A 250 14.39 13.81 -5.32
N GLY A 251 13.44 14.55 -5.91
CA GLY A 251 13.41 14.81 -7.35
C GLY A 251 13.13 13.60 -8.25
N THR A 252 12.76 12.44 -7.68
CA THR A 252 12.44 11.22 -8.44
C THR A 252 11.08 11.33 -9.13
N ASP A 253 10.97 10.85 -10.37
CA ASP A 253 9.69 10.76 -11.07
C ASP A 253 9.06 9.37 -10.86
N LEU A 254 8.06 9.29 -9.98
CA LEU A 254 7.23 8.10 -9.74
C LEU A 254 5.85 8.22 -10.39
N SER A 255 5.57 9.30 -11.13
CA SER A 255 4.21 9.63 -11.61
C SER A 255 3.58 8.55 -12.49
N GLN A 256 4.40 7.74 -13.14
CA GLN A 256 4.00 6.62 -13.99
C GLN A 256 4.47 5.26 -13.46
N SER A 257 5.02 5.20 -12.24
CA SER A 257 5.29 3.91 -11.58
C SER A 257 3.97 3.21 -11.26
N ILE A 258 4.00 1.88 -11.18
CA ILE A 258 2.80 1.08 -10.94
C ILE A 258 2.88 0.37 -9.60
N PHE A 259 1.71 0.25 -8.97
CA PHE A 259 1.49 -0.49 -7.73
C PHE A 259 2.27 0.05 -6.52
N LEU A 260 2.55 1.35 -6.53
CA LEU A 260 3.08 2.07 -5.38
C LEU A 260 1.95 2.32 -4.35
N THR A 261 2.31 2.26 -3.07
CA THR A 261 1.37 2.50 -1.95
C THR A 261 1.80 3.69 -1.11
N GLN A 262 0.84 4.29 -0.39
CA GLN A 262 1.13 5.40 0.52
C GLN A 262 2.11 4.99 1.63
N ALA A 263 1.96 3.79 2.17
CA ALA A 263 2.85 3.22 3.19
C ALA A 263 4.33 3.21 2.77
N GLN A 264 4.60 2.88 1.51
CA GLN A 264 5.97 2.87 0.98
C GLN A 264 6.58 4.28 0.92
N LEU A 265 5.77 5.30 0.66
CA LEU A 265 6.22 6.70 0.64
C LEU A 265 6.40 7.29 2.03
N ASN A 266 5.55 6.92 2.98
CA ASN A 266 5.51 7.53 4.31
C ASN A 266 6.83 7.46 5.07
N THR A 267 7.68 6.48 4.78
CA THR A 267 9.00 6.31 5.43
C THR A 267 10.19 6.58 4.52
N ALA A 268 9.94 6.95 3.27
CA ALA A 268 10.97 7.41 2.34
C ALA A 268 11.20 8.91 2.50
N LYS A 269 12.35 9.38 2.00
CA LYS A 269 12.69 10.80 1.89
C LYS A 269 12.30 11.28 0.49
N GLY A 270 11.83 12.51 0.39
CA GLY A 270 11.50 13.14 -0.88
C GLY A 270 11.33 14.63 -0.70
N ASP A 271 11.09 15.33 -1.80
CA ASP A 271 10.94 16.78 -1.84
C ASP A 271 9.81 17.20 -2.79
N LYS A 272 9.55 18.49 -2.90
CA LYS A 272 8.55 19.05 -3.83
C LYS A 272 8.79 18.74 -5.32
N ARG A 273 9.99 18.28 -5.69
CA ARG A 273 10.34 17.93 -7.08
C ARG A 273 10.07 16.46 -7.35
N THR A 274 9.98 15.62 -6.31
CA THR A 274 9.51 14.25 -6.44
C THR A 274 8.11 14.25 -7.03
N LYS A 275 7.86 13.50 -8.10
CA LYS A 275 6.52 13.42 -8.72
C LYS A 275 5.84 12.13 -8.32
N LEU A 276 4.60 12.21 -7.85
CA LEU A 276 3.83 11.06 -7.39
C LEU A 276 2.68 10.73 -8.36
N PRO A 277 2.21 9.47 -8.39
CA PRO A 277 0.93 9.13 -9.01
C PRO A 277 -0.22 9.93 -8.35
N PRO A 278 -1.22 10.39 -9.13
CA PRO A 278 -2.30 11.25 -8.61
C PRO A 278 -3.15 10.61 -7.50
N SER A 279 -3.13 9.28 -7.37
CA SER A 279 -3.84 8.56 -6.31
C SER A 279 -3.15 8.59 -4.94
N LEU A 280 -1.90 9.06 -4.87
CA LEU A 280 -1.08 9.12 -3.66
C LEU A 280 -0.85 10.56 -3.20
N PHE A 281 -0.52 10.72 -1.92
CA PHE A 281 -0.25 12.01 -1.32
C PHE A 281 1.21 12.15 -0.94
N TYR A 282 1.71 13.39 -1.06
CA TYR A 282 2.99 13.77 -0.49
C TYR A 282 2.97 13.52 1.02
N PRO A 283 3.92 12.72 1.55
CA PRO A 283 4.11 12.64 2.99
C PRO A 283 4.37 14.04 3.55
N ARG A 284 3.75 14.38 4.69
CA ARG A 284 3.78 15.75 5.25
C ARG A 284 5.19 16.28 5.52
N GLN A 285 6.13 15.37 5.76
CA GLN A 285 7.52 15.69 6.07
C GLN A 285 8.38 15.99 4.83
N TRP A 286 7.88 15.76 3.62
CA TRP A 286 8.61 16.16 2.42
C TRP A 286 8.52 17.67 2.34
N SER A 287 9.68 18.34 2.46
CA SER A 287 9.77 19.79 2.46
C SER A 287 9.09 20.36 1.21
N LEU A 288 8.05 21.15 1.42
CA LEU A 288 7.36 21.90 0.35
C LEU A 288 8.06 23.24 0.04
N ASP A 289 9.15 23.55 0.73
CA ASP A 289 9.89 24.81 0.60
C ASP A 289 10.65 24.94 -0.72
#